data_AF-A0A6N8SE47-F1
#
_entry.id   AF-A0A6N8SE47-F1
#
_cell.length_a   1.000
_cell.length_b   1.000
_cell.length_c   1.000
_cell.angle_alpha   90.00
_cell.angle_beta   90.00
_cell.angle_gamma   90.00
#
_symmetry.space_group_name_H-M   'P 1'
#
loop_
_entity.id
_entity.type
_entity.pdbx_description
1 polymer ?
#
loop_
_entity_poly.entity_id
_entity_poly.type
_entity_poly.pdbx_seq_one_letter_code
_entity_poly.pdbx_strand_id
1 'polypeptide(L)'
;MGAVTSIIEMAMGFGHHLMSSLFFGLLPIVVIGLSIGWLAIRLAAGNAGIVDRRAITAFAVVGATAGLMIGSSRSPIIHVALPALLTLVTTFLAYLYAKEKPSKEAQDKGEELLRSFKDKDGPDVTKAKQEALNDILGRVQFIPAGILALTLASGGGAFFGSSMRAVAEENDRNYQEWLLAYEKVELPLNADLLRKKAGLPLKGAEADGKPETDTAEKAQ
;
A
#
# COMPACT_ATOMS: atom_id res chain seq x y z
N MET A 1 8.66 -37.14 22.84
CA MET A 1 7.61 -36.78 21.85
C MET A 1 7.37 -35.28 21.74
N GLY A 2 7.46 -34.47 22.81
CA GLY A 2 7.18 -33.02 22.75
C GLY A 2 8.10 -32.15 21.88
N ALA A 3 9.35 -32.55 21.61
CA ALA A 3 10.25 -31.77 20.76
C ALA A 3 9.85 -31.80 19.28
N VAL A 4 9.28 -32.92 18.81
CA VAL A 4 8.86 -33.07 17.40
C VAL A 4 7.59 -32.27 17.13
N THR A 5 6.64 -32.25 18.08
CA THR A 5 5.42 -31.44 17.95
C THR A 5 5.72 -29.94 17.92
N SER A 6 6.66 -29.46 18.74
CA SER A 6 7.06 -28.05 18.74
C SER A 6 7.68 -27.58 17.41
N ILE A 7 8.52 -28.42 16.78
CA ILE A 7 9.12 -28.10 15.46
C ILE A 7 8.04 -28.02 14.38
N ILE A 8 7.07 -28.94 14.40
CA ILE A 8 5.96 -28.97 13.44
C ILE A 8 5.06 -27.74 13.63
N GLU A 9 4.73 -27.35 14.87
CA GLU A 9 3.95 -26.14 15.17
C GLU A 9 4.66 -24.87 14.69
N MET A 10 5.98 -24.76 14.91
CA MET A 10 6.76 -23.61 14.46
C MET A 10 6.80 -23.51 12.92
N ALA A 11 6.97 -24.65 12.23
CA ALA A 11 6.97 -24.70 10.78
C ALA A 11 5.60 -24.33 10.18
N MET A 12 4.50 -24.81 10.79
CA MET A 12 3.13 -24.47 10.35
C MET A 12 2.81 -22.99 10.60
N GLY A 13 3.20 -22.44 11.74
CA GLY A 13 3.03 -21.02 12.05
C GLY A 13 3.78 -20.12 11.07
N PHE A 14 5.05 -20.44 10.79
CA PHE A 14 5.85 -19.70 9.81
C PHE A 14 5.22 -19.70 8.41
N GLY A 15 4.75 -20.87 7.94
CA GLY A 15 4.09 -20.99 6.64
C GLY A 15 2.85 -20.09 6.52
N HIS A 16 2.04 -20.01 7.58
CA HIS A 16 0.85 -19.15 7.58
C HIS A 16 1.20 -17.66 7.53
N HIS A 17 2.18 -17.22 8.32
CA HIS A 17 2.65 -15.82 8.31
C HIS A 17 3.28 -15.43 6.97
N LEU A 18 4.04 -16.33 6.37
CA LEU A 18 4.65 -16.11 5.05
C LEU A 18 3.57 -15.99 3.97
N MET A 19 2.62 -16.92 3.91
CA MET A 19 1.53 -16.87 2.94
C MET A 19 0.68 -15.63 3.14
N SER A 20 0.31 -15.29 4.37
CA SER A 20 -0.45 -14.08 4.69
C SER A 20 0.30 -12.82 4.23
N SER A 21 1.59 -12.68 4.56
CA SER A 21 2.36 -11.51 4.13
C SER A 21 2.54 -11.41 2.61
N LEU A 22 2.67 -12.55 1.91
CA LEU A 22 2.73 -12.59 0.45
C LEU A 22 1.40 -12.15 -0.18
N PHE A 23 0.27 -12.69 0.29
CA PHE A 23 -1.05 -12.42 -0.30
C PHE A 23 -1.63 -11.06 0.08
N PHE A 24 -1.42 -10.59 1.31
CA PHE A 24 -1.93 -9.29 1.74
C PHE A 24 -0.96 -8.14 1.45
N GLY A 25 0.35 -8.42 1.37
CA GLY A 25 1.37 -7.41 1.07
C GLY A 25 1.76 -7.36 -0.41
N LEU A 26 2.34 -8.44 -0.93
CA LEU A 26 2.97 -8.43 -2.26
C LEU A 26 1.95 -8.52 -3.41
N LEU A 27 0.95 -9.39 -3.30
CA LEU A 27 -0.07 -9.59 -4.32
C LEU A 27 -0.74 -8.28 -4.79
N PRO A 28 -1.27 -7.40 -3.91
CA PRO A 28 -1.90 -6.17 -4.35
C PRO A 28 -0.91 -5.23 -5.06
N ILE A 29 0.35 -5.17 -4.63
CA ILE A 29 1.38 -4.37 -5.30
C ILE A 29 1.58 -4.87 -6.73
N VAL A 30 1.71 -6.19 -6.91
CA VAL A 30 1.91 -6.80 -8.23
C VAL A 30 0.69 -6.58 -9.10
N VAL A 31 -0.53 -6.79 -8.58
CA VAL A 31 -1.77 -6.63 -9.35
C VAL A 31 -1.97 -5.17 -9.75
N ILE A 32 -1.85 -4.22 -8.83
CA ILE A 32 -2.03 -2.78 -9.10
C ILE A 32 -0.93 -2.28 -10.04
N GLY A 33 0.33 -2.61 -9.73
CA GLY A 33 1.49 -2.17 -10.49
C GLY A 33 1.48 -2.70 -11.94
N LEU A 34 1.19 -3.98 -12.15
CA LEU A 34 1.11 -4.56 -13.49
C LEU A 34 -0.10 -4.05 -14.26
N SER A 35 -1.27 -3.90 -13.62
CA SER A 35 -2.48 -3.40 -14.29
C SER A 35 -2.31 -1.97 -14.78
N ILE A 36 -1.75 -1.10 -13.93
CA ILE A 36 -1.54 0.31 -14.27
C ILE A 36 -0.36 0.48 -15.21
N GLY A 37 0.72 -0.28 -15.02
CA GLY A 37 1.85 -0.30 -15.95
C GLY A 37 1.42 -0.73 -17.36
N TRP A 38 0.61 -1.80 -17.45
CA TRP A 38 0.05 -2.26 -18.71
C TRP A 38 -0.85 -1.20 -19.37
N LEU A 39 -1.74 -0.57 -18.60
CA LEU A 39 -2.61 0.51 -19.09
C LEU A 39 -1.80 1.71 -19.58
N ALA A 40 -0.79 2.14 -18.82
CA ALA A 40 0.08 3.26 -19.17
C ALA A 40 0.88 2.99 -20.46
N ILE A 41 1.40 1.76 -20.64
CA ILE A 41 2.07 1.35 -21.88
C ILE A 41 1.11 1.39 -23.07
N ARG A 42 -0.14 0.95 -22.89
CA ARG A 42 -1.19 1.01 -23.92
C ARG A 42 -1.54 2.45 -24.30
N LEU A 43 -1.63 3.34 -23.32
CA LEU A 43 -1.96 4.76 -23.52
C LEU A 43 -0.79 5.55 -24.13
N ALA A 44 0.46 5.14 -23.87
CA ALA A 44 1.65 5.70 -24.52
C ALA A 44 1.82 5.30 -26.01
N ALA A 45 0.73 4.89 -26.67
CA ALA A 45 0.58 4.75 -28.12
C ALA A 45 1.62 3.86 -28.83
N GLY A 46 1.99 2.71 -28.24
CA GLY A 46 2.66 1.60 -28.92
C GLY A 46 4.13 1.80 -29.33
N ASN A 47 4.58 3.04 -29.51
CA ASN A 47 5.94 3.40 -29.95
C ASN A 47 6.98 3.43 -28.82
N ALA A 48 6.57 3.20 -27.58
CA ALA A 48 7.49 3.07 -26.46
C ALA A 48 8.47 1.91 -26.71
N GLY A 49 9.78 2.21 -26.64
CA GLY A 49 10.83 1.22 -26.74
C GLY A 49 10.80 0.22 -25.58
N ILE A 50 11.55 -0.86 -25.69
CA ILE A 50 11.63 -1.88 -24.61
C ILE A 50 12.09 -1.26 -23.29
N VAL A 51 13.01 -0.29 -23.34
CA VAL A 51 13.54 0.42 -22.16
C VAL A 51 12.44 1.27 -21.52
N ASP A 52 11.70 2.04 -22.32
CA ASP A 52 10.60 2.90 -21.84
C ASP A 52 9.50 2.09 -21.15
N ARG A 53 9.11 0.95 -21.73
CA ARG A 53 8.10 0.05 -21.15
C ARG A 53 8.54 -0.49 -19.80
N ARG A 54 9.84 -0.84 -19.66
CA ARG A 54 10.41 -1.29 -18.38
C ARG A 54 10.42 -0.17 -17.35
N ALA A 55 10.78 1.05 -17.76
CA ALA A 55 10.74 2.22 -16.89
C ALA A 55 9.32 2.50 -16.38
N ILE A 56 8.32 2.58 -17.27
CA ILE A 56 6.91 2.79 -16.92
C ILE A 56 6.41 1.72 -15.96
N THR A 57 6.75 0.44 -16.20
CA THR A 57 6.37 -0.66 -15.31
C THR A 57 7.03 -0.52 -13.94
N ALA A 58 8.33 -0.19 -13.89
CA ALA A 58 9.03 0.04 -12.65
C ALA A 58 8.42 1.20 -11.85
N PHE A 59 8.04 2.29 -12.53
CA PHE A 59 7.30 3.40 -11.91
C PHE A 59 5.98 2.95 -11.32
N ALA A 60 5.18 2.18 -12.06
CA ALA A 60 3.90 1.68 -11.56
C ALA A 60 4.09 0.78 -10.32
N VAL A 61 5.11 -0.08 -10.31
CA VAL A 61 5.42 -0.95 -9.15
C VAL A 61 5.91 -0.14 -7.94
N VAL A 62 6.81 0.81 -8.16
CA VAL A 62 7.29 1.72 -7.09
C VAL A 62 6.13 2.53 -6.53
N GLY A 63 5.27 3.05 -7.40
CA GLY A 63 4.06 3.77 -7.03
C GLY A 63 3.12 2.93 -6.20
N ALA A 64 2.79 1.71 -6.66
CA ALA A 64 1.93 0.79 -5.92
C ALA A 64 2.50 0.44 -4.54
N THR A 65 3.81 0.20 -4.45
CA THR A 65 4.50 -0.08 -3.19
C THR A 65 4.41 1.11 -2.23
N ALA A 66 4.74 2.30 -2.73
CA ALA A 66 4.73 3.53 -1.96
C ALA A 66 3.31 3.89 -1.50
N GLY A 67 2.32 3.72 -2.38
CA GLY A 67 0.90 3.86 -2.07
C GLY A 67 0.44 2.90 -0.99
N LEU A 68 0.78 1.61 -1.10
CA LEU A 68 0.42 0.61 -0.10
C LEU A 68 0.97 0.99 1.28
N MET A 69 2.24 1.40 1.35
CA MET A 69 2.88 1.85 2.59
C MET A 69 2.18 3.08 3.21
N ILE A 70 1.72 4.02 2.38
CA ILE A 70 0.90 5.15 2.85
C ILE A 70 -0.41 4.66 3.44
N GLY A 71 -1.13 3.85 2.67
CA GLY A 71 -2.47 3.42 3.04
C GLY A 71 -2.47 2.58 4.32
N SER A 72 -1.49 1.68 4.46
CA SER A 72 -1.45 0.72 5.56
C SER A 72 -0.90 1.31 6.87
N SER A 73 -0.20 2.44 6.83
CA SER A 73 0.48 2.96 8.02
C SER A 73 -0.27 4.06 8.74
N ARG A 74 -0.06 4.13 10.06
CA ARG A 74 -0.47 5.25 10.93
C ARG A 74 0.70 6.20 11.24
N SER A 75 1.89 5.90 10.74
CA SER A 75 3.10 6.63 11.12
C SER A 75 3.17 7.99 10.41
N PRO A 76 3.30 9.11 11.15
CA PRO A 76 3.45 10.44 10.56
C PRO A 76 4.72 10.56 9.70
N ILE A 77 5.74 9.72 9.94
CA ILE A 77 7.01 9.76 9.20
C ILE A 77 6.83 9.46 7.71
N ILE A 78 5.83 8.64 7.37
CA ILE A 78 5.58 8.20 5.99
C ILE A 78 5.05 9.36 5.15
N HIS A 79 4.30 10.30 5.74
CA HIS A 79 3.85 11.50 5.05
C HIS A 79 5.01 12.43 4.63
N VAL A 80 6.14 12.39 5.35
CA VAL A 80 7.33 13.21 5.04
C VAL A 80 8.31 12.46 4.14
N ALA A 81 8.48 11.16 4.37
CA ALA A 81 9.43 10.34 3.62
C ALA A 81 9.03 10.14 2.15
N LEU A 82 7.74 10.09 1.85
CA LEU A 82 7.27 9.83 0.49
C LEU A 82 7.50 10.96 -0.50
N PRO A 83 7.17 12.24 -0.21
CA PRO A 83 7.53 13.33 -1.10
C PRO A 83 9.04 13.36 -1.38
N ALA A 84 9.87 13.07 -0.39
CA ALA A 84 11.32 12.98 -0.55
C ALA A 84 11.72 11.81 -1.47
N LEU A 85 11.14 10.63 -1.28
CA LEU A 85 11.37 9.46 -2.14
C LEU A 85 10.91 9.73 -3.59
N LEU A 86 9.72 10.30 -3.78
CA LEU A 86 9.20 10.66 -5.10
C LEU A 86 10.08 11.69 -5.79
N THR A 87 10.58 12.68 -5.05
CA THR A 87 11.54 13.66 -5.57
C THR A 87 12.83 12.97 -5.98
N LEU A 88 13.39 12.11 -5.14
CA LEU A 88 14.62 11.36 -5.44
C LEU A 88 14.45 10.48 -6.69
N VAL A 89 13.34 9.74 -6.79
CA VAL A 89 13.04 8.88 -7.94
C VAL A 89 12.89 9.74 -9.21
N THR A 90 12.13 10.84 -9.14
CA THR A 90 11.93 11.76 -10.27
C THR A 90 13.26 12.38 -10.73
N THR A 91 14.10 12.84 -9.79
CA THR A 91 15.42 13.39 -10.10
C THR A 91 16.37 12.33 -10.66
N PHE A 92 16.38 11.12 -10.11
CA PHE A 92 17.19 10.02 -10.61
C PHE A 92 16.81 9.65 -12.04
N LEU A 93 15.52 9.72 -12.38
CA LEU A 93 15.04 9.45 -13.73
C LEU A 93 15.33 10.58 -14.70
N ALA A 94 15.18 11.83 -14.28
CA ALA A 94 15.65 12.97 -15.07
C ALA A 94 17.16 12.85 -15.37
N TYR A 95 17.95 12.36 -14.40
CA TYR A 95 19.37 12.10 -14.58
C TYR A 95 19.65 10.94 -15.56
N LEU A 96 19.00 9.78 -15.40
CA LEU A 96 19.16 8.66 -16.33
C LEU A 96 18.79 9.05 -17.75
N TYR A 97 17.72 9.82 -17.89
CA TYR A 97 17.25 10.29 -19.18
C TYR A 97 18.19 11.31 -19.82
N ALA A 98 18.73 12.25 -19.03
CA ALA A 98 19.75 13.19 -19.51
C ALA A 98 21.05 12.48 -19.94
N LYS A 99 21.34 11.30 -19.37
CA LYS A 99 22.51 10.49 -19.69
C LYS A 99 22.31 9.62 -20.94
N GLU A 100 21.07 9.25 -21.27
CA GLU A 100 20.75 8.58 -22.52
C GLU A 100 20.98 9.55 -23.69
N LYS A 101 22.16 9.44 -24.31
CA LYS A 101 22.42 10.13 -25.56
C LYS A 101 21.34 9.71 -26.57
N PRO A 102 20.73 10.64 -27.31
CA PRO A 102 19.83 10.25 -28.39
C PRO A 102 20.56 9.24 -29.27
N SER A 103 19.91 8.11 -29.57
CA SER A 103 20.51 7.05 -30.39
C SER A 103 21.15 7.69 -31.63
N LYS A 104 22.28 7.15 -32.12
CA LYS A 104 22.93 7.68 -33.32
C LYS A 104 21.93 7.84 -34.47
N GLU A 105 21.02 6.89 -34.66
CA GLU A 105 19.91 7.03 -35.61
C GLU A 105 19.02 8.26 -35.38
N ALA A 106 18.71 8.63 -34.14
CA ALA A 106 17.90 9.82 -33.85
C ALA A 106 18.70 11.12 -34.06
N GLN A 107 20.01 11.11 -33.77
CA GLN A 107 20.90 12.23 -34.10
C GLN A 107 21.07 12.37 -35.61
N ASP A 108 21.34 11.27 -36.31
CA ASP A 108 21.56 11.20 -37.75
C ASP A 108 20.29 11.60 -38.49
N LYS A 109 19.11 11.11 -38.08
CA LYS A 109 17.81 11.58 -38.61
C LYS A 109 17.59 13.06 -38.33
N GLY A 110 17.93 13.54 -37.13
CA GLY A 110 17.83 14.95 -36.77
C GLY A 110 18.72 15.84 -37.63
N GLU A 111 19.96 15.44 -37.89
CA GLU A 111 20.89 16.13 -38.77
C GLU A 111 20.49 16.04 -40.25
N GLU A 112 20.02 14.89 -40.71
CA GLU A 112 19.49 14.69 -42.06
C GLU A 112 18.26 15.56 -42.30
N LEU A 113 17.36 15.67 -41.32
CA LEU A 113 16.25 16.60 -41.33
C LEU A 113 16.73 18.05 -41.39
N LEU A 114 17.66 18.44 -40.52
CA LEU A 114 18.27 19.78 -40.53
C LEU A 114 18.91 20.12 -41.88
N ARG A 115 19.57 19.16 -42.53
CA ARG A 115 20.11 19.32 -43.89
C ARG A 115 19.00 19.43 -44.93
N SER A 116 17.97 18.58 -44.86
CA SER A 116 16.82 18.64 -45.76
C SER A 116 16.03 19.95 -45.64
N PHE A 117 15.99 20.55 -44.45
CA PHE A 117 15.40 21.87 -44.20
C PHE A 117 16.26 23.00 -44.77
N LYS A 118 17.58 22.81 -44.84
CA LYS A 118 18.51 23.81 -45.36
C LYS A 118 18.52 23.86 -46.89
N ASP A 119 18.20 22.74 -47.55
CA ASP A 119 18.31 22.58 -49.00
C ASP A 119 16.96 22.65 -49.76
N LYS A 120 15.80 22.62 -49.09
CA LYS A 120 14.48 22.63 -49.78
C LYS A 120 13.47 23.59 -49.15
N ASP A 121 13.23 24.71 -49.82
CA ASP A 121 12.06 25.60 -49.60
C ASP A 121 10.79 25.06 -50.30
N GLY A 122 10.53 23.74 -50.21
CA GLY A 122 9.46 23.06 -50.95
C GLY A 122 8.34 22.47 -50.07
N PRO A 123 7.09 22.33 -50.58
CA PRO A 123 5.90 21.91 -49.80
C PRO A 123 5.94 20.48 -49.23
N ASP A 124 6.82 19.60 -49.73
CA ASP A 124 6.99 18.22 -49.22
C ASP A 124 7.71 18.14 -47.86
N VAL A 125 8.39 19.22 -47.46
CA VAL A 125 9.12 19.32 -46.19
C VAL A 125 8.17 19.22 -44.99
N THR A 126 6.89 19.56 -45.17
CA THR A 126 5.88 19.56 -44.10
C THR A 126 5.59 18.15 -43.57
N LYS A 127 5.56 17.13 -44.43
CA LYS A 127 5.24 15.74 -44.01
C LYS A 127 6.40 15.09 -43.26
N ALA A 128 7.63 15.21 -43.77
CA ALA A 128 8.83 14.70 -43.11
C ALA A 128 9.07 15.40 -41.75
N LYS A 129 8.82 16.72 -41.68
CA LYS A 129 8.84 17.48 -40.43
C LYS A 129 7.82 16.97 -39.43
N GLN A 130 6.61 16.64 -39.88
CA GLN A 130 5.54 16.18 -39.02
C GLN A 130 5.78 14.77 -38.48
N GLU A 131 6.36 13.87 -39.28
CA GLU A 131 6.74 12.53 -38.85
C GLU A 131 7.87 12.55 -37.82
N ALA A 132 8.89 13.38 -38.04
CA ALA A 132 9.98 13.57 -37.10
C ALA A 132 9.57 14.28 -35.81
N LEU A 133 8.69 15.28 -35.92
CA LEU A 133 8.07 15.92 -34.76
C LEU A 133 7.27 14.90 -33.97
N ASN A 134 6.50 14.02 -34.62
CA ASN A 134 5.74 12.98 -33.94
C ASN A 134 6.64 11.94 -33.26
N ASP A 135 7.81 11.62 -33.80
CA ASP A 135 8.80 10.72 -33.16
C ASP A 135 9.45 11.37 -31.92
N ILE A 136 9.83 12.65 -32.04
CA ILE A 136 10.37 13.43 -30.91
C ILE A 136 9.30 13.67 -29.84
N LEU A 137 8.08 14.07 -30.23
CA LEU A 137 6.94 14.25 -29.33
C LEU A 137 6.51 12.92 -28.70
N GLY A 138 6.54 11.82 -29.46
CA GLY A 138 6.30 10.47 -28.96
C GLY A 138 7.32 10.08 -27.89
N ARG A 139 8.58 10.52 -28.04
CA ARG A 139 9.57 10.38 -26.97
C ARG A 139 9.26 11.30 -25.78
N VAL A 140 8.95 12.57 -25.97
CA VAL A 140 8.66 13.46 -24.84
C VAL A 140 7.41 13.03 -24.04
N GLN A 141 6.48 12.31 -24.66
CA GLN A 141 5.23 11.84 -24.03
C GLN A 141 5.41 10.71 -23.00
N PHE A 142 6.53 9.98 -22.97
CA PHE A 142 6.68 8.87 -22.01
C PHE A 142 7.00 9.32 -20.59
N ILE A 143 7.63 10.49 -20.39
CA ILE A 143 7.93 10.99 -19.04
C ILE A 143 6.62 11.31 -18.30
N PRO A 144 5.69 12.10 -18.90
CA PRO A 144 4.36 12.29 -18.33
C PRO A 144 3.62 10.96 -18.11
N ALA A 145 3.73 9.99 -19.02
CA ALA A 145 3.07 8.69 -18.87
C ALA A 145 3.60 7.90 -17.67
N GLY A 146 4.92 7.90 -17.44
CA GLY A 146 5.54 7.27 -16.27
C GLY A 146 5.14 7.94 -14.95
N ILE A 147 5.09 9.28 -14.93
CA ILE A 147 4.62 10.04 -13.75
C ILE A 147 3.13 9.74 -13.49
N LEU A 148 2.29 9.74 -14.51
CA LEU A 148 0.88 9.38 -14.37
C LEU A 148 0.70 7.94 -13.87
N ALA A 149 1.47 6.98 -14.39
CA ALA A 149 1.45 5.60 -13.93
C ALA A 149 1.85 5.49 -12.45
N LEU A 150 2.90 6.20 -12.05
CA LEU A 150 3.34 6.30 -10.65
C LEU A 150 2.24 6.87 -9.75
N THR A 151 1.62 7.98 -10.15
CA THR A 151 0.55 8.64 -9.37
C THR A 151 -0.69 7.75 -9.25
N LEU A 152 -1.15 7.16 -10.35
CA LEU A 152 -2.31 6.27 -10.34
C LEU A 152 -2.05 5.01 -9.51
N ALA A 153 -0.86 4.42 -9.64
CA ALA A 153 -0.50 3.24 -8.86
C ALA A 153 -0.34 3.55 -7.37
N SER A 154 0.23 4.71 -7.03
CA SER A 154 0.26 5.18 -5.65
C SER A 154 -1.12 5.42 -5.08
N GLY A 155 -2.04 6.01 -5.87
CA GLY A 155 -3.44 6.16 -5.47
C GLY A 155 -4.10 4.81 -5.19
N GLY A 156 -4.02 3.88 -6.14
CA GLY A 156 -4.60 2.54 -5.99
C GLY A 156 -4.03 1.78 -4.79
N GLY A 157 -2.71 1.82 -4.60
CA GLY A 157 -2.05 1.22 -3.44
C GLY A 157 -2.51 1.84 -2.12
N ALA A 158 -2.67 3.17 -2.07
CA ALA A 158 -3.13 3.87 -0.87
C ALA A 158 -4.58 3.53 -0.51
N PHE A 159 -5.48 3.41 -1.49
CA PHE A 159 -6.85 2.96 -1.26
C PHE A 159 -6.92 1.53 -0.74
N PHE A 160 -6.13 0.62 -1.31
CA PHE A 160 -6.09 -0.76 -0.83
C PHE A 160 -5.49 -0.85 0.58
N GLY A 161 -4.38 -0.14 0.82
CA GLY A 161 -3.74 -0.09 2.14
C GLY A 161 -4.66 0.49 3.21
N SER A 162 -5.41 1.55 2.90
CA SER A 162 -6.35 2.15 3.85
C SER A 162 -7.54 1.25 4.15
N SER A 163 -8.02 0.49 3.16
CA SER A 163 -9.05 -0.53 3.35
C SER A 163 -8.57 -1.66 4.27
N MET A 164 -7.35 -2.19 4.08
CA MET A 164 -6.78 -3.19 5.00
C MET A 164 -6.64 -2.64 6.41
N ARG A 165 -6.18 -1.39 6.54
CA ARG A 165 -6.06 -0.73 7.83
C ARG A 165 -7.42 -0.66 8.53
N ALA A 166 -8.47 -0.21 7.84
CA ALA A 166 -9.82 -0.09 8.40
C ALA A 166 -10.34 -1.41 8.99
N VAL A 167 -10.15 -2.53 8.27
CA VAL A 167 -10.51 -3.88 8.75
C VAL A 167 -9.71 -4.25 9.99
N ALA A 168 -8.40 -3.95 10.01
CA ALA A 168 -7.57 -4.21 11.20
C ALA A 168 -8.04 -3.40 12.42
N GLU A 169 -8.39 -2.11 12.26
CA GLU A 169 -8.86 -1.29 13.39
C GLU A 169 -10.26 -1.70 13.87
N GLU A 170 -11.11 -2.24 12.99
CA GLU A 170 -12.39 -2.82 13.37
C GLU A 170 -12.20 -4.10 14.18
N ASN A 171 -11.33 -5.01 13.73
CA ASN A 171 -10.99 -6.22 14.46
C ASN A 171 -10.37 -5.92 15.83
N ASP A 172 -9.46 -4.94 15.91
CA ASP A 172 -8.88 -4.49 17.17
C ASP A 172 -9.96 -3.97 18.13
N ARG A 173 -10.90 -3.17 17.64
CA ARG A 173 -12.02 -2.65 18.44
C ARG A 173 -12.92 -3.78 18.95
N ASN A 174 -13.34 -4.68 18.07
CA ASN A 174 -14.18 -5.83 18.45
C ASN A 174 -13.49 -6.73 19.50
N TYR A 175 -12.17 -6.93 19.36
CA TYR A 175 -11.40 -7.70 20.34
C TYR A 175 -11.33 -6.99 21.70
N GLN A 176 -11.13 -5.68 21.72
CA GLN A 176 -11.13 -4.90 22.97
C GLN A 176 -12.51 -4.91 23.64
N GLU A 177 -13.59 -4.81 22.87
CA GLU A 177 -14.96 -4.92 23.40
C GLU A 177 -15.23 -6.31 23.98
N TRP A 178 -14.82 -7.37 23.28
CA TRP A 178 -14.91 -8.73 23.78
C TRP A 178 -14.11 -8.91 25.07
N LEU A 179 -12.88 -8.39 25.13
CA LEU A 179 -12.03 -8.47 26.31
C LEU A 179 -12.67 -7.76 27.52
N LEU A 180 -13.23 -6.56 27.29
CA LEU A 180 -13.94 -5.81 28.34
C LEU A 180 -15.18 -6.56 28.84
N ALA A 181 -15.93 -7.22 27.95
CA ALA A 181 -17.09 -8.02 28.33
C ALA A 181 -16.66 -9.25 29.15
N TYR A 182 -15.60 -9.94 28.72
CA TYR A 182 -15.03 -11.08 29.43
C TYR A 182 -14.56 -10.71 30.85
N GLU A 183 -13.82 -9.59 30.98
CA GLU A 183 -13.33 -9.08 32.26
C GLU A 183 -14.45 -8.67 33.22
N LYS A 184 -15.50 -8.02 32.71
CA LYS A 184 -16.56 -7.47 33.55
C LYS A 184 -17.66 -8.48 33.90
N VAL A 185 -17.93 -9.46 33.05
CA VAL A 185 -19.09 -10.36 33.19
C VAL A 185 -18.65 -11.79 33.50
N GLU A 186 -17.80 -12.37 32.64
CA GLU A 186 -17.50 -13.80 32.72
C GLU A 186 -16.52 -14.14 33.85
N LEU A 187 -15.47 -13.33 34.01
CA LEU A 187 -14.48 -13.49 35.07
C LEU A 187 -15.08 -13.50 36.48
N PRO A 188 -15.91 -12.51 36.89
CA PRO A 188 -16.53 -12.53 38.21
C PRO A 188 -17.52 -13.69 38.35
N LEU A 189 -18.31 -14.00 37.31
CA LEU A 189 -19.24 -15.12 37.34
C LEU A 189 -18.51 -16.46 37.56
N ASN A 190 -17.42 -16.69 36.84
CA ASN A 190 -16.61 -17.89 36.98
C ASN A 190 -15.90 -17.95 38.35
N ALA A 191 -15.43 -16.81 38.86
CA ALA A 191 -14.84 -16.73 40.19
C ALA A 191 -15.86 -17.06 41.29
N ASP A 192 -17.10 -16.58 41.18
CA ASP A 192 -18.18 -16.86 42.11
C ASP A 192 -18.62 -18.34 42.04
N LEU A 193 -18.67 -18.93 40.85
CA LEU A 193 -18.92 -20.37 40.68
C LEU A 193 -17.82 -21.23 41.33
N LEU A 194 -16.55 -20.83 41.20
CA LEU A 194 -15.43 -21.51 41.86
C LEU A 194 -15.49 -21.37 43.38
N ARG A 195 -15.82 -20.19 43.90
CA ARG A 195 -16.03 -19.96 45.35
C ARG A 195 -17.16 -20.82 45.90
N LYS A 196 -18.29 -20.88 45.17
CA LYS A 196 -19.43 -21.72 45.53
C LYS A 196 -19.05 -23.20 45.60
N LYS A 197 -18.27 -23.70 44.63
CA LYS A 197 -17.75 -25.08 44.64
C LYS A 197 -16.78 -25.34 45.80
N ALA A 198 -16.03 -24.33 46.22
CA ALA A 198 -15.12 -24.40 47.36
C ALA A 198 -15.80 -24.21 48.73
N GLY A 199 -17.11 -23.94 48.77
CA GLY A 199 -17.83 -23.64 50.02
C GLY A 199 -17.47 -22.28 50.64
N LEU A 200 -16.90 -21.36 49.85
CA LEU A 200 -16.55 -20.01 50.29
C LEU A 200 -17.73 -19.04 50.07
N PRO A 201 -17.91 -18.02 50.93
CA PRO A 201 -18.94 -17.01 50.73
C PRO A 201 -18.72 -16.22 49.43
N LEU A 202 -19.82 -15.88 48.76
CA LEU A 202 -19.82 -15.08 47.53
C LEU A 202 -19.38 -13.65 47.85
N LYS A 203 -18.57 -13.04 46.97
CA LYS A 203 -17.88 -11.76 47.24
C LYS A 203 -18.83 -10.56 47.44
N GLY A 204 -20.12 -10.71 47.22
CA GLY A 204 -21.15 -9.69 47.44
C GLY A 204 -22.21 -10.01 48.50
N ALA A 205 -22.23 -11.23 49.07
CA ALA A 205 -23.28 -11.65 50.01
C ALA A 205 -23.08 -11.11 51.45
N GLU A 206 -21.89 -10.62 51.79
CA GLU A 206 -21.58 -10.07 53.12
C GLU A 206 -21.93 -8.59 53.29
N ALA A 207 -22.24 -7.86 52.21
CA ALA A 207 -22.46 -6.40 52.27
C ALA A 207 -23.90 -5.98 52.62
N ASP A 208 -24.91 -6.80 52.32
CA ASP A 208 -26.32 -6.52 52.65
C ASP A 208 -26.78 -7.13 53.98
N GLY A 209 -25.87 -7.81 54.69
CA GLY A 209 -26.13 -8.39 56.01
C GLY A 209 -25.94 -7.43 57.17
N LYS A 210 -26.14 -6.10 56.98
CA LYS A 210 -26.44 -5.28 58.16
C LYS A 210 -27.83 -5.72 58.61
N PRO A 211 -27.98 -6.27 59.83
CA PRO A 211 -29.31 -6.47 60.37
C PRO A 211 -29.98 -5.10 60.32
N GLU A 212 -31.12 -5.02 59.64
CA GLU A 212 -32.06 -3.94 59.81
C GLU A 212 -32.36 -3.94 61.31
N THR A 213 -31.62 -3.15 62.07
CA THR A 213 -31.93 -2.86 63.46
C THR A 213 -33.22 -2.09 63.36
N ASP A 214 -34.30 -2.85 63.43
CA ASP A 214 -35.66 -2.42 63.64
C ASP A 214 -35.66 -1.65 64.97
N THR A 215 -35.23 -0.39 64.93
CA THR A 215 -35.40 0.58 66.02
C THR A 215 -36.88 0.91 66.09
N ALA A 216 -37.64 -0.10 66.52
CA ALA A 216 -38.91 0.05 67.18
C ALA A 216 -38.65 0.68 68.56
N GLU A 217 -38.40 1.98 68.62
CA GLU A 217 -38.53 2.74 69.86
C GLU A 217 -39.66 3.75 69.73
N LYS A 218 -40.82 3.28 70.19
CA LYS A 218 -41.98 4.08 70.57
C LYS A 218 -41.56 5.11 71.62
N ALA A 219 -41.73 6.39 71.30
CA ALA A 219 -42.04 7.46 72.26
C ALA A 219 -43.34 8.08 71.73
N GLN A 220 -44.54 7.91 72.32
CA GLN A 220 -44.99 8.32 73.66
C GLN A 220 -44.57 9.73 74.04
#